data_AF-A0A7C4ZGU3-F1
#
_entry.id   AF-A0A7C4ZGU3-F1
#
_cell.length_a   1.000
_cell.length_b   1.000
_cell.length_c   1.000
_cell.angle_alpha   90.00
_cell.angle_beta   90.00
_cell.angle_gamma   90.00
#
_symmetry.space_group_name_H-M   'P 1'
#
loop_
_entity.id
_entity.type
_entity.pdbx_description
1 polymer ?
#
loop_
_entity_poly.entity_id
_entity_poly.type
_entity_poly.pdbx_seq_one_letter_code
_entity_poly.pdbx_strand_id
1 'polypeptide(L)'
;MSDLPFRVTEKVHSFLSKMFETFGDVIYSSDVEVINVRKKDDTYVVSGRFKMRNKYTDKIELEKTFTMIFDKDGNFIEAKVEEQKSLL
;
A
#
# COMPACT_ATOMS: atom_id res chain seq x y z
N MET A 1 21.62 10.73 -8.54
CA MET A 1 20.95 9.41 -8.39
C MET A 1 19.46 9.70 -8.24
N SER A 2 18.59 9.00 -8.97
CA SER A 2 17.16 9.34 -9.01
C SER A 2 16.44 8.91 -7.74
N ASP A 3 15.95 9.85 -6.93
CA ASP A 3 15.11 9.63 -5.73
C ASP A 3 13.70 9.05 -6.03
N LEU A 4 13.47 8.59 -7.26
CA LEU A 4 12.17 8.11 -7.73
C LEU A 4 11.61 6.93 -6.93
N PRO A 5 12.39 5.91 -6.54
CA PRO A 5 11.89 4.83 -5.69
C PRO A 5 11.41 5.34 -4.32
N PHE A 6 12.05 6.37 -3.77
CA PHE A 6 11.68 7.00 -2.51
C PHE A 6 10.36 7.78 -2.65
N ARG A 7 10.25 8.66 -3.66
CA ARG A 7 9.03 9.44 -3.94
C ARG A 7 7.81 8.55 -4.24
N VAL A 8 8.02 7.43 -4.92
CA VAL A 8 6.95 6.46 -5.21
C VAL A 8 6.46 5.76 -3.93
N THR A 9 7.38 5.41 -3.02
CA THR A 9 7.04 4.84 -1.71
C THR A 9 6.20 5.81 -0.88
N GLU A 10 6.59 7.09 -0.81
CA GLU A 10 5.80 8.13 -0.12
C GLU A 10 4.38 8.28 -0.69
N LYS A 11 4.24 8.21 -2.03
CA LYS A 11 2.94 8.27 -2.71
C LYS A 11 2.07 7.06 -2.37
N VAL A 12 2.64 5.86 -2.25
CA VAL A 12 1.93 4.66 -1.80
C VAL A 12 1.42 4.83 -0.37
N HIS A 13 2.27 5.30 0.54
CA HIS A 13 1.84 5.59 1.92
C HIS A 13 0.70 6.61 1.95
N SER A 14 0.83 7.74 1.23
CA SER A 14 -0.22 8.78 1.20
C SER A 14 -1.55 8.26 0.64
N PHE A 15 -1.52 7.46 -0.42
CA PHE A 15 -2.72 6.87 -1.01
C PHE A 15 -3.43 5.93 -0.05
N LEU A 16 -2.68 5.04 0.60
CA LEU A 16 -3.23 4.07 1.53
C LEU A 16 -3.71 4.72 2.83
N SER A 17 -2.98 5.70 3.39
CA SER A 17 -3.42 6.44 4.57
C SER A 17 -4.78 7.11 4.33
N LYS A 18 -4.99 7.81 3.21
CA LYS A 18 -6.29 8.41 2.86
C LYS A 18 -7.40 7.38 2.72
N MET A 19 -7.09 6.22 2.17
CA MET A 19 -8.04 5.12 2.09
C MET A 19 -8.47 4.68 3.49
N PHE A 20 -7.52 4.45 4.40
CA PHE A 20 -7.80 3.99 5.76
C PHE A 20 -8.46 5.05 6.65
N GLU A 21 -8.14 6.34 6.49
CA GLU A 21 -8.86 7.45 7.14
C GLU A 21 -10.37 7.36 6.88
N THR A 22 -10.75 6.95 5.67
CA THR A 22 -12.15 6.78 5.26
C THR A 22 -12.83 5.58 5.94
N PHE A 23 -12.09 4.53 6.29
CA PHE A 23 -12.62 3.27 6.84
C PHE A 23 -12.81 3.25 8.36
N GLY A 24 -12.57 4.37 9.05
CA GLY A 24 -12.79 4.47 10.48
C GLY A 24 -11.50 4.40 11.26
N ASP A 25 -10.78 5.53 11.22
CA ASP A 25 -9.56 5.79 11.99
C ASP A 25 -9.78 5.74 13.53
N VAL A 26 -11.02 5.53 13.99
CA VAL A 26 -11.34 5.41 15.42
C VAL A 26 -11.05 4.01 15.97
N ILE A 27 -11.13 2.98 15.13
CA ILE A 27 -11.05 1.57 15.58
C ILE A 27 -9.80 0.88 15.05
N TYR A 28 -9.32 1.26 13.86
CA TYR A 28 -8.25 0.54 13.19
C TYR A 28 -7.01 1.41 12.95
N SER A 29 -5.83 0.90 13.31
CA SER A 29 -4.55 1.41 12.81
C SER A 29 -4.16 0.63 11.55
N SER A 30 -3.37 1.26 10.69
CA SER A 30 -2.85 0.62 9.48
C SER A 30 -1.33 0.67 9.45
N ASP A 31 -0.72 -0.46 9.12
CA ASP A 31 0.71 -0.57 8.80
C ASP A 31 0.85 -0.86 7.32
N VAL A 32 1.70 -0.10 6.62
CA VAL A 32 1.99 -0.30 5.20
C VAL A 32 3.47 -0.64 5.05
N GLU A 33 3.76 -1.69 4.30
CA GLU A 33 5.11 -2.10 3.97
C GLU A 33 5.26 -2.23 2.46
N VAL A 34 6.18 -1.47 1.88
CA VAL A 34 6.60 -1.63 0.49
C VAL A 34 7.67 -2.73 0.44
N ILE A 35 7.37 -3.82 -0.26
CA ILE A 35 8.25 -4.99 -0.37
C ILE A 35 9.18 -4.85 -1.57
N ASN A 36 8.66 -4.36 -2.70
CA ASN A 36 9.42 -4.27 -3.93
C ASN A 36 9.00 -3.07 -4.78
N VAL A 37 9.96 -2.42 -5.41
CA VAL A 37 9.74 -1.38 -6.41
C VAL A 37 10.56 -1.75 -7.64
N ARG A 38 9.89 -2.02 -8.76
CA ARG A 38 10.55 -2.34 -10.03
C ARG A 38 10.15 -1.34 -11.10
N LYS A 39 11.11 -0.89 -11.89
CA LYS A 39 10.83 -0.16 -13.13
C LYS A 39 10.51 -1.18 -14.23
N LYS A 40 9.42 -0.97 -14.96
CA LYS A 40 9.03 -1.73 -16.14
C LYS A 40 8.67 -0.74 -17.23
N ASP A 41 9.50 -0.66 -18.27
CA ASP A 41 9.36 0.32 -19.34
C ASP A 41 9.26 1.76 -18.78
N ASP A 42 8.20 2.49 -19.11
CA ASP A 42 7.89 3.83 -18.61
C ASP A 42 6.99 3.83 -17.37
N THR A 43 6.96 2.72 -16.63
CA THR A 43 6.18 2.59 -15.39
C THR A 43 7.01 2.10 -14.22
N TYR A 44 6.55 2.40 -13.02
CA TYR A 44 7.00 1.80 -11.77
C TYR A 44 5.91 0.90 -11.23
N VAL A 45 6.25 -0.36 -10.99
CA VAL A 45 5.37 -1.32 -10.34
C VAL A 45 5.86 -1.50 -8.91
N VAL A 46 4.98 -1.17 -7.96
CA VAL A 46 5.23 -1.28 -6.53
C VAL A 46 4.40 -2.44 -6.00
N SER A 47 5.03 -3.33 -5.27
CA SER A 47 4.37 -4.43 -4.58
C SER A 47 4.61 -4.29 -3.09
N GLY A 48 3.59 -4.50 -2.29
CA GLY A 48 3.68 -4.41 -0.85
C GLY A 48 2.56 -5.14 -0.15
N ARG A 49 2.46 -4.90 1.15
CA ARG A 49 1.36 -5.37 1.98
C ARG A 49 0.90 -4.27 2.92
N PHE A 50 -0.37 -4.32 3.29
CA PHE A 50 -0.87 -3.53 4.41
C PHE A 50 -1.56 -4.43 5.41
N LYS A 51 -1.51 -4.02 6.67
CA LYS A 51 -2.17 -4.66 7.80
C LYS A 51 -3.09 -3.65 8.47
N MET A 52 -4.33 -4.03 8.72
CA MET A 52 -5.21 -3.28 9.61
C MET A 52 -5.26 -3.99 10.96
N ARG A 53 -4.96 -3.25 12.02
CA ARG A 53 -5.03 -3.74 13.40
C ARG A 53 -6.11 -3.00 14.14
N ASN A 54 -6.84 -3.70 15.00
CA ASN A 54 -7.76 -3.05 15.92
C ASN A 54 -6.94 -2.34 17.03
N LYS A 55 -7.12 -1.02 17.20
CA LYS A 55 -6.37 -0.19 18.15
C LYS A 55 -6.56 -0.62 19.62
N TYR A 56 -7.66 -1.30 19.94
CA TYR A 56 -7.98 -1.72 21.30
C TYR A 56 -7.49 -3.12 21.64
N THR A 57 -7.39 -4.01 20.66
CA THR A 57 -6.99 -5.42 20.87
C THR A 57 -5.61 -5.74 20.32
N ASP A 58 -5.02 -4.84 19.53
CA ASP A 58 -3.81 -5.00 18.73
C ASP A 58 -3.84 -6.23 17.79
N LYS A 59 -5.01 -6.82 17.58
CA LYS A 59 -5.19 -7.95 16.66
C LYS A 59 -5.16 -7.44 15.23
N ILE A 60 -4.43 -8.16 14.37
CA ILE A 60 -4.50 -7.99 12.91
C ILE A 60 -5.84 -8.56 12.45
N GLU A 61 -6.69 -7.67 11.95
CA GLU A 61 -8.04 -8.01 11.46
C GLU A 61 -8.03 -8.21 9.94
N LEU A 62 -7.05 -7.59 9.27
CA LEU A 62 -6.91 -7.67 7.84
C LEU A 62 -5.43 -7.60 7.46
N GLU A 63 -4.95 -8.53 6.64
CA GLU A 63 -3.67 -8.42 5.95
C GLU A 63 -3.93 -8.67 4.46
N LYS A 64 -3.46 -7.75 3.61
CA LYS A 64 -3.64 -7.83 2.16
C LYS A 64 -2.34 -7.44 1.47
N THR A 65 -2.09 -8.08 0.32
CA THR A 65 -1.03 -7.67 -0.59
C THR A 65 -1.61 -6.71 -1.62
N PHE A 66 -0.77 -5.78 -2.07
CA PHE A 66 -1.14 -4.83 -3.10
C PHE A 66 -0.06 -4.75 -4.17
N THR A 67 -0.50 -4.43 -5.38
CA THR A 67 0.35 -3.98 -6.47
C THR A 67 -0.17 -2.64 -6.97
N MET A 68 0.67 -1.62 -7.02
CA MET A 68 0.35 -0.29 -7.54
C MET A 68 1.26 0.03 -8.72
N ILE A 69 0.72 0.64 -9.76
CA ILE A 69 1.45 1.07 -10.95
C ILE A 69 1.43 2.58 -11.03
N PHE A 70 2.61 3.16 -11.23
CA PHE A 70 2.82 4.58 -11.45
C PHE A 70 3.47 4.80 -12.81
N ASP A 71 3.21 5.93 -13.46
CA ASP A 71 3.94 6.33 -14.66
C ASP A 71 5.37 6.78 -14.31
N LYS A 72 6.17 7.09 -15.35
CA LYS A 72 7.56 7.56 -15.21
C LYS A 72 7.71 8.85 -14.39
N ASP A 73 6.65 9.66 -14.32
CA ASP A 73 6.59 10.93 -13.57
C ASP A 73 6.05 10.71 -12.14
N GLY A 74 5.70 9.45 -11.81
CA GLY A 74 5.19 9.02 -10.52
C GLY A 74 3.70 9.28 -10.33
N ASN A 75 2.93 9.56 -11.38
CA ASN A 75 1.48 9.67 -11.26
C ASN A 75 0.85 8.27 -11.14
N PHE A 76 -0.18 8.16 -10.32
CA PHE A 76 -0.89 6.91 -10.10
C PHE A 76 -1.66 6.49 -11.37
N ILE A 77 -1.49 5.23 -11.80
CA ILE A 77 -2.21 4.65 -12.94
C ILE A 77 -3.27 3.67 -12.43
N GLU A 78 -2.85 2.64 -11.70
CA GLU A 78 -3.74 1.58 -11.22
C GLU A 78 -3.26 0.97 -9.89
N ALA A 79 -4.22 0.39 -9.15
CA ALA A 79 -3.96 -0.45 -7.98
C ALA A 79 -4.75 -1.75 -8.09
N LYS A 80 -4.11 -2.85 -7.70
CA LYS A 80 -4.75 -4.15 -7.47
C LYS A 80 -4.45 -4.57 -6.04
N VAL A 81 -5.50 -4.83 -5.29
CA VAL A 81 -5.42 -5.41 -3.95
C VAL A 81 -5.85 -6.86 -4.09
N GLU A 82 -4.97 -7.79 -3.76
CA GLU A 82 -5.31 -9.20 -3.78
C GLU A 82 -5.82 -9.60 -2.40
N GLU A 83 -7.03 -10.17 -2.38
CA GLU A 83 -7.49 -10.85 -1.20
C GLU A 83 -6.67 -12.12 -1.00
N GLN A 84 -5.76 -12.12 -0.02
CA GLN A 84 -5.40 -13.38 0.61
C GLN A 84 -6.68 -13.95 1.23
N LYS A 85 -7.18 -15.06 0.67
CA LYS A 85 -8.15 -15.90 1.35
C LYS A 85 -7.51 -16.31 2.66
N SER A 86 -8.13 -15.89 3.77
CA SER A 86 -7.77 -16.39 5.09
C SER A 86 -7.85 -17.91 5.06
N LEU A 87 -6.73 -18.59 5.35
CA LEU A 87 -6.69 -20.04 5.60
C LEU A 87 -7.18 -20.32 7.03
N LEU A 88 -8.38 -19.83 7.37
CA LEU A 88 -9.10 -20.24 8.58
C LEU A 88 -10.15 -21.28 8.21
#